data_AF-A0A1Q3KQ97-F1
#
_entry.id   AF-A0A1Q3KQ97-F1
#
_cell.length_a   1.000
_cell.length_b   1.000
_cell.length_c   1.000
_cell.angle_alpha   90.00
_cell.angle_beta   90.00
_cell.angle_gamma   90.00
#
_symmetry.space_group_name_H-M   'P 1'
#
loop_
_entity.id
_entity.type
_entity.pdbx_description
1 polymer ?
#
loop_
_entity_poly.entity_id
_entity_poly.type
_entity_poly.pdbx_seq_one_letter_code
_entity_poly.pdbx_strand_id
1 'polypeptide(L)' 'MRVFVGSVFGFIAGAIVSYFALMVGYSVWIGLFKVHDQDGGGAMAMGLIIGPVVALICGIIAAIFCGVRVAQRS' A
#
# COMPACT_ATOMS: atom_id res chain seq x y z
N MET A 1 -17.43 -3.59 -18.35
CA MET A 1 -17.31 -2.34 -17.55
C MET A 1 -17.19 -2.59 -16.04
N ARG A 2 -18.12 -3.33 -15.41
CA ARG A 2 -18.16 -3.53 -13.94
C ARG A 2 -16.87 -4.12 -13.35
N VAL A 3 -16.30 -5.14 -14.00
CA VAL A 3 -15.04 -5.77 -13.57
C VAL A 3 -13.87 -4.78 -13.58
N PHE A 4 -13.72 -4.03 -14.68
CA PHE A 4 -12.69 -3.00 -14.81
C PHE A 4 -12.79 -1.94 -13.70
N VAL A 5 -14.00 -1.42 -13.47
CA VAL A 5 -14.26 -0.45 -12.40
C VAL A 5 -13.91 -1.03 -11.02
N GLY A 6 -14.31 -2.27 -10.75
CA GLY A 6 -13.97 -2.97 -9.51
C GLY A 6 -12.45 -3.15 -9.31
N SER A 7 -11.72 -3.49 -10.37
CA SER A 7 -10.26 -3.61 -10.34
C SER A 7 -9.56 -2.27 -10.10
N VAL A 8 -10.01 -1.18 -10.73
CA VAL A 8 -9.44 0.16 -10.53
C VAL A 8 -9.65 0.63 -9.08
N PHE A 9 -10.84 0.48 -8.52
CA PHE A 9 -11.08 0.83 -7.12
C PHE A 9 -10.30 -0.07 -6.16
N GLY A 10 -10.18 -1.37 -6.46
CA GLY A 10 -9.34 -2.29 -5.72
C GLY A 10 -7.87 -1.86 -5.72
N PHE A 11 -7.34 -1.45 -6.87
CA PHE A 11 -5.98 -0.94 -7.01
C PHE A 11 -5.74 0.30 -6.15
N ILE A 12 -6.59 1.32 -6.31
CA ILE A 12 -6.45 2.60 -5.61
C ILE A 12 -6.54 2.39 -4.09
N ALA A 13 -7.55 1.64 -3.64
CA ALA A 13 -7.72 1.34 -2.22
C ALA A 13 -6.53 0.54 -1.67
N GLY A 14 -6.10 -0.52 -2.38
CA GLY A 14 -4.97 -1.35 -1.96
C GLY A 14 -3.67 -0.57 -1.86
N ALA A 15 -3.39 0.30 -2.85
CA ALA A 15 -2.19 1.14 -2.86
C ALA A 15 -2.19 2.16 -1.71
N ILE A 16 -3.30 2.88 -1.51
CA ILE A 16 -3.42 3.88 -0.44
C ILE A 16 -3.29 3.21 0.93
N VAL A 17 -4.08 2.16 1.20
CA VAL A 17 -4.11 1.51 2.51
C VAL A 17 -2.75 0.91 2.86
N SER A 18 -2.09 0.24 1.92
CA SER A 18 -0.77 -0.35 2.16
C SER A 18 0.32 0.69 2.37
N TYR A 19 0.31 1.80 1.62
CA TYR A 19 1.24 2.92 1.84
C TYR A 19 1.09 3.50 3.25
N PHE A 20 -0.14 3.82 3.66
CA PHE A 20 -0.40 4.33 5.00
C PHE A 20 -0.02 3.33 6.08
N ALA A 21 -0.37 2.06 5.91
CA ALA A 21 0.00 1.01 6.86
C ALA A 21 1.53 0.89 7.01
N LEU A 22 2.28 1.03 5.92
CA LEU A 22 3.74 1.00 5.94
C LEU A 22 4.34 2.22 6.66
N MET A 23 3.79 3.43 6.44
CA MET A 23 4.25 4.63 7.16
C MET A 23 3.95 4.58 8.66
N VAL A 24 2.74 4.14 9.01
CA VAL A 24 2.34 3.94 10.41
C VAL A 24 3.23 2.86 11.04
N GLY A 25 3.42 1.73 10.34
CA GLY A 25 4.29 0.65 10.80
C GLY A 25 5.73 1.10 11.03
N TYR A 26 6.28 1.91 10.13
CA TYR A 26 7.62 2.50 10.30
C TYR A 26 7.69 3.42 11.53
N SER A 27 6.70 4.28 11.71
CA SER A 27 6.62 5.20 12.85
C SER A 27 6.54 4.43 14.18
N VAL A 28 5.71 3.39 14.23
CA VAL A 28 5.57 2.50 15.39
C VAL A 28 6.88 1.75 15.65
N TRP A 29 7.55 1.26 14.59
CA TRP A 29 8.82 0.53 14.70
C TRP A 29 9.93 1.39 15.32
N ILE A 30 10.11 2.61 14.82
CA ILE A 30 11.04 3.60 15.41
C ILE A 30 10.73 3.83 16.90
N GLY A 31 9.46 4.04 17.23
CA GLY A 31 9.03 4.27 18.62
C GLY A 31 9.29 3.08 19.54
N LEU A 32 9.00 1.86 19.09
CA LEU A 32 9.16 0.64 19.89
C LEU A 32 10.63 0.28 20.13
N PHE A 33 11.45 0.38 19.08
CA PHE A 33 12.86 -0.03 19.14
C PHE A 33 13.81 1.10 19.55
N LYS A 34 13.29 2.30 19.83
CA LYS A 34 14.06 3.51 20.17
C LYS A 34 15.18 3.79 19.16
N VAL A 35 14.97 3.41 17.90
CA VAL A 35 15.86 3.73 16.78
C VAL A 35 15.63 5.19 16.45
N HIS A 36 16.69 5.97 16.27
CA HIS A 36 16.58 7.38 15.91
C HIS A 36 16.97 7.57 14.44
N ASP A 37 16.03 8.01 13.60
CA ASP A 37 16.30 8.38 12.21
C ASP A 37 16.80 9.84 12.17
N GLN A 38 18.07 10.02 12.53
CA GLN A 38 18.68 11.32 12.82
C GLN A 38 18.58 12.32 11.66
N ASP A 39 18.68 11.82 10.42
CA ASP A 39 18.69 12.64 9.21
C ASP A 39 17.37 12.52 8.42
N GLY A 40 16.40 11.75 8.90
CA GLY A 40 15.17 11.43 8.16
C GLY A 40 15.40 10.54 6.92
N GLY A 41 16.61 9.97 6.76
CA GLY A 41 16.98 9.18 5.60
C GLY A 41 16.14 7.91 5.47
N GLY A 42 15.82 7.26 6.60
CA GLY A 42 14.93 6.11 6.62
C GLY A 42 13.49 6.49 6.24
N ALA A 43 12.98 7.59 6.78
CA ALA A 43 11.66 8.12 6.44
C ALA A 43 11.56 8.47 4.95
N MET A 44 12.60 9.04 4.36
CA MET A 44 12.67 9.34 2.93
C MET A 44 12.71 8.06 2.09
N ALA A 45 13.52 7.07 2.46
CA ALA A 45 13.58 5.79 1.75
C ALA A 45 12.23 5.05 1.78
N MET A 46 11.56 5.07 2.94
CA MET A 46 10.21 4.54 3.08
C MET A 46 9.23 5.36 2.22
N GLY A 47 9.27 6.68 2.32
CA GLY A 47 8.37 7.62 1.64
C GLY A 47 8.38 7.53 0.12
N LEU A 48 9.58 7.50 -0.46
CA LEU A 48 9.79 7.76 -1.88
C LEU A 48 10.04 6.49 -2.71
N ILE A 49 10.53 5.42 -2.09
CA ILE A 49 10.93 4.21 -2.82
C ILE A 49 10.18 2.98 -2.30
N ILE A 50 10.38 2.62 -1.03
CA ILE A 50 9.85 1.36 -0.49
C ILE A 50 8.32 1.42 -0.42
N GLY A 51 7.77 2.51 0.08
CA GLY A 51 6.33 2.77 0.17
C GLY A 51 5.64 2.66 -1.18
N PRO A 52 6.07 3.39 -2.23
CA PRO A 52 5.48 3.29 -3.56
C PRO A 52 5.60 1.89 -4.18
N VAL A 53 6.73 1.20 -4.02
CA VAL A 53 6.89 -0.18 -4.52
C VAL A 53 5.91 -1.13 -3.84
N VAL A 54 5.81 -1.07 -2.52
CA VAL A 54 4.85 -1.90 -1.76
C VAL A 54 3.41 -1.54 -2.13
N ALA A 55 3.11 -0.25 -2.29
CA ALA A 55 1.79 0.23 -2.68
C ALA A 55 1.35 -0.30 -4.05
N LEU A 56 2.27 -0.32 -5.03
CA LEU A 56 2.01 -0.90 -6.35
C LEU A 56 1.71 -2.40 -6.27
N ILE A 57 2.53 -3.16 -5.52
CA ILE A 57 2.34 -4.60 -5.36
C ILE A 57 0.99 -4.89 -4.69
N CYS A 58 0.70 -4.25 -3.56
CA CYS A 58 -0.56 -4.41 -2.84
C CYS A 58 -1.77 -3.94 -3.67
N GLY A 59 -1.63 -2.84 -4.42
CA GLY A 59 -2.64 -2.35 -5.35
C GLY A 59 -2.96 -3.38 -6.43
N ILE A 60 -1.94 -3.96 -7.09
CA ILE A 60 -2.13 -4.99 -8.13
C ILE A 60 -2.87 -6.20 -7.54
N ILE A 61 -2.43 -6.70 -6.39
CA ILE A 61 -3.06 -7.83 -5.71
C ILE A 61 -4.54 -7.52 -5.42
N ALA A 62 -4.83 -6.37 -4.82
CA ALA A 62 -6.19 -5.94 -4.51
C ALA A 62 -7.07 -5.77 -5.76
N ALA A 63 -6.51 -5.23 -6.85
CA ALA A 63 -7.20 -5.07 -8.13
C ALA A 63 -7.63 -6.43 -8.73
N ILE A 64 -6.77 -7.43 -8.64
CA ILE A 64 -7.05 -8.80 -9.07
C ILE A 64 -8.16 -9.40 -8.22
N PHE A 65 -8.05 -9.33 -6.88
CA PHE A 65 -9.07 -9.87 -5.98
C PHE A 65 -10.44 -9.22 -6.19
N CYS A 66 -10.49 -7.89 -6.29
CA CYS A 66 -11.74 -7.16 -6.56
C CYS A 66 -12.30 -7.49 -7.94
N GLY A 67 -11.46 -7.53 -8.97
CA GLY A 67 -11.87 -7.89 -10.34
C GLY A 67 -12.48 -9.29 -10.41
N VAL A 68 -11.79 -10.29 -9.85
CA VAL A 68 -12.27 -11.69 -9.79
C VAL A 68 -13.59 -11.77 -9.03
N ARG A 69 -13.70 -11.10 -7.88
CA ARG A 69 -14.96 -11.09 -7.11
C ARG A 69 -16.12 -10.46 -7.84
N VAL A 70 -15.89 -9.39 -8.60
CA VAL A 70 -16.95 -8.75 -9.41
C VAL A 70 -17.32 -9.63 -10.59
N ALA A 71 -16.35 -10.29 -11.22
CA ALA A 71 -16.58 -11.22 -12.33
C ALA A 71 -17.42 -12.43 -11.89
N GLN A 72 -17.18 -12.97 -10.69
CA GLN A 72 -17.97 -14.08 -10.14
C GLN A 72 -19.42 -13.72 -9.76
N ARG A 73 -19.72 -12.42 -9.65
CA ARG A 73 -21.05 -11.88 -9.26
C ARG A 73 -21.78 -11.20 -10.41
N SER A 74 -21.18 -11.20 -11.61
CA SER A 74 -21.76 -10.62 -12.83
C SER A 74 -22.35 -11.72 -13.68
#